data_AF-A0A8J4FBS4-F1
#
_entry.id   AF-A0A8J4FBS4-F1
#
_cell.length_a   1.000
_cell.length_b   1.000
_cell.length_c   1.000
_cell.angle_alpha   90.00
_cell.angle_beta   90.00
_cell.angle_gamma   90.00
#
_symmetry.space_group_name_H-M   'P 1'
#
loop_
_entity.id
_entity.type
_entity.pdbx_description
1 polymer ?
#
loop_
_entity_poly.entity_id
_entity_poly.type
_entity_poly.pdbx_seq_one_letter_code
_entity_poly.pdbx_strand_id
1 'polypeptide(L)'
;MLTTLPVPAQARLTQQSELHAQAHPGTSIYHDMVQAHAAVGLARALGRGEDRCWILAHLAPQKDMEVVLLGSSLKSPVFVAALHASLRALVDGLGVQTFNCGILNVPLKQQQPAAGVERFPAANELPLETRLDDSQGLVMAFSEGMGTDEDVLRLLPSGMEWRPLMARVVSRGKTTSPASDFGCLEVIGHASIGHTDPFLLIQRIDDQLALLLM
;
A
#
# COMPACT_ATOMS: atom_id res chain seq x y z
N MET A 1 7.75 6.04 -22.57
CA MET A 1 7.36 7.45 -22.33
C MET A 1 6.56 7.52 -21.05
N LEU A 2 7.13 8.08 -19.98
CA LEU A 2 6.33 8.59 -18.87
C LEU A 2 5.83 9.98 -19.30
N THR A 3 4.54 10.23 -19.19
CA THR A 3 3.92 11.51 -19.60
C THR A 3 4.50 12.66 -18.77
N THR A 4 4.64 13.85 -19.35
CA THR A 4 5.01 15.08 -18.60
C THR A 4 3.90 15.55 -17.67
N LEU A 5 2.67 15.04 -17.87
CA LEU A 5 1.54 15.30 -16.99
C LEU A 5 1.69 14.52 -15.68
N PRO A 6 1.46 15.18 -14.53
CA PRO A 6 1.50 14.50 -13.24
C PRO A 6 0.37 13.48 -13.15
N VAL A 7 0.68 12.31 -12.57
CA VAL A 7 -0.33 11.28 -12.30
C VAL A 7 -1.39 11.88 -11.36
N PRO A 8 -2.69 11.90 -11.72
CA PRO A 8 -3.71 12.61 -10.94
C PRO A 8 -3.78 12.19 -9.47
N ALA A 9 -3.62 10.89 -9.19
CA ALA A 9 -3.59 10.37 -7.81
C ALA A 9 -2.40 10.92 -7.01
N GLN A 10 -1.22 11.00 -7.63
CA GLN A 10 -0.02 11.56 -7.00
C GLN A 10 -0.17 13.05 -6.74
N ALA A 11 -0.72 13.80 -7.70
CA ALA A 11 -0.96 15.23 -7.57
C ALA A 11 -1.93 15.53 -6.42
N ARG A 12 -3.03 14.78 -6.32
CA ARG A 12 -3.99 14.91 -5.23
C ARG A 12 -3.34 14.59 -3.88
N LEU A 13 -2.54 13.53 -3.78
CA LEU A 13 -1.86 13.17 -2.54
C LEU A 13 -0.87 14.26 -2.10
N THR A 14 -0.11 14.83 -3.04
CA THR A 14 0.77 15.98 -2.76
C THR A 14 -0.03 17.18 -2.24
N GLN A 15 -1.12 17.54 -2.92
CA GLN A 15 -2.00 18.65 -2.49
C GLN A 15 -2.57 18.41 -1.07
N GLN A 16 -3.04 17.20 -0.77
CA GLN A 16 -3.57 16.86 0.55
C GLN A 16 -2.47 16.93 1.63
N SER A 17 -1.25 16.50 1.31
CA SER A 17 -0.10 16.61 2.21
C SER A 17 0.22 18.08 2.54
N GLU A 18 0.17 18.97 1.55
CA GLU A 18 0.41 20.41 1.73
C GLU A 18 -0.69 21.07 2.58
N LEU A 19 -1.96 20.78 2.29
CA LEU A 19 -3.09 21.29 3.09
C LEU A 19 -3.02 20.79 4.54
N HIS A 20 -2.66 19.53 4.73
CA HIS A 20 -2.47 18.96 6.05
C HIS A 20 -1.34 19.64 6.81
N ALA A 21 -0.18 19.85 6.17
CA ALA A 21 0.96 20.52 6.76
C ALA A 21 0.63 21.97 7.21
N GLN A 22 -0.24 22.66 6.48
CA GLN A 22 -0.73 24.00 6.85
C GLN A 22 -1.64 23.95 8.09
N ALA A 23 -2.52 22.95 8.18
CA ALA A 23 -3.50 22.83 9.26
C ALA A 23 -2.89 22.21 10.55
N HIS A 24 -1.91 21.32 10.41
CA HIS A 24 -1.30 20.55 11.51
C HIS A 24 0.24 20.67 11.44
N PRO A 25 0.82 21.80 11.89
CA PRO A 25 2.26 21.98 11.87
C PRO A 25 2.99 20.95 12.75
N GLY A 26 4.13 20.45 12.27
CA GLY A 26 5.01 19.53 13.00
C GLY A 26 4.72 18.04 12.75
N THR A 27 3.67 17.71 12.02
CA THR A 27 3.33 16.32 11.65
C THR A 27 3.06 16.21 10.14
N SER A 28 3.06 14.97 9.63
CA SER A 28 2.70 14.67 8.25
C SER A 28 1.35 13.96 8.19
N ILE A 29 0.65 14.08 7.05
CA ILE A 29 -0.62 13.38 6.83
C ILE A 29 -0.48 11.86 7.01
N TYR A 30 0.69 11.30 6.69
CA TYR A 30 0.97 9.87 6.82
C TYR A 30 1.12 9.47 8.29
N HIS A 31 1.80 10.30 9.09
CA HIS A 31 1.95 10.08 10.52
C HIS A 31 0.58 10.01 11.21
N ASP A 32 -0.23 11.04 11.02
CA ASP A 32 -1.53 11.14 11.67
C ASP A 32 -2.50 10.07 11.15
N MET A 33 -2.38 9.69 9.88
CA MET A 33 -3.14 8.56 9.33
C MET A 33 -2.78 7.25 10.03
N VAL A 34 -1.50 6.90 10.18
CA VAL A 34 -1.13 5.67 10.92
C VAL A 34 -1.63 5.77 12.36
N GLN A 35 -1.45 6.92 13.01
CA GLN A 35 -1.87 7.12 14.39
C GLN A 35 -3.38 6.91 14.58
N ALA A 36 -4.21 7.48 13.69
CA ALA A 36 -5.65 7.33 13.74
C ALA A 36 -6.09 5.86 13.56
N HIS A 37 -5.46 5.13 12.64
CA HIS A 37 -5.76 3.71 12.41
C HIS A 37 -5.27 2.82 13.56
N ALA A 38 -4.11 3.11 14.13
CA ALA A 38 -3.58 2.40 15.28
C ALA A 38 -4.47 2.58 16.52
N ALA A 39 -4.97 3.79 16.76
CA ALA A 39 -5.85 4.10 17.89
C ALA A 39 -7.15 3.28 17.90
N VAL A 40 -7.57 2.76 16.74
CA VAL A 40 -8.76 1.91 16.60
C VAL A 40 -8.41 0.45 16.28
N GLY A 41 -7.13 0.05 16.34
CA GLY A 41 -6.71 -1.34 16.10
C GLY A 41 -6.69 -1.78 14.62
N LEU A 42 -6.75 -0.85 13.68
CA LEU A 42 -6.73 -1.09 12.22
C LEU A 42 -5.35 -0.94 11.58
N ALA A 43 -4.31 -0.71 12.38
CA ALA A 43 -2.93 -0.63 11.92
C ALA A 43 -2.07 -1.80 12.43
N ARG A 44 -1.13 -2.25 11.60
CA ARG A 44 -0.05 -3.16 11.99
C ARG A 44 1.28 -2.57 11.55
N ALA A 45 2.32 -2.82 12.33
CA ALA A 45 3.70 -2.50 11.95
C ALA A 45 4.50 -3.79 11.84
N LEU A 46 5.27 -3.90 10.77
CA LEU A 46 6.17 -5.01 10.49
C LEU A 46 7.58 -4.48 10.26
N GLY A 47 8.57 -5.30 10.62
CA GLY A 47 9.98 -4.94 10.48
C GLY A 47 10.45 -3.85 11.46
N ARG A 48 11.73 -3.51 11.34
CA ARG A 48 12.43 -2.57 12.24
C ARG A 48 13.32 -1.64 11.42
N GLY A 49 13.60 -0.46 11.97
CA GLY A 49 14.48 0.53 11.35
C GLY A 49 14.03 0.92 9.94
N GLU A 50 14.96 0.91 8.99
CA GLU A 50 14.74 1.33 7.60
C GLU A 50 13.85 0.38 6.80
N ASP A 51 13.67 -0.87 7.23
CA ASP A 51 12.84 -1.87 6.52
C ASP A 51 11.40 -1.94 7.06
N ARG A 52 11.00 -0.94 7.84
CA ARG A 52 9.68 -0.91 8.46
C ARG A 52 8.57 -0.70 7.43
N CYS A 53 7.48 -1.45 7.60
CA CYS A 53 6.24 -1.30 6.85
C CYS A 53 5.06 -1.18 7.81
N TRP A 54 4.16 -0.24 7.54
CA TRP A 54 2.86 -0.14 8.21
C TRP A 54 1.77 -0.62 7.26
N ILE A 55 0.83 -1.41 7.77
CA ILE A 55 -0.36 -1.89 7.04
C ILE A 55 -1.58 -1.29 7.73
N LEU A 56 -2.46 -0.67 6.95
CA LEU A 56 -3.68 -0.03 7.42
C LEU A 56 -4.88 -0.64 6.68
N ALA A 57 -5.79 -1.28 7.41
CA ALA A 57 -7.15 -1.51 6.89
C ALA A 57 -7.89 -0.17 6.98
N HIS A 58 -8.20 0.45 5.84
CA HIS A 58 -8.50 1.88 5.83
C HIS A 58 -9.82 2.18 6.57
N LEU A 59 -9.79 3.11 7.53
CA LEU A 59 -10.92 3.48 8.40
C LEU A 59 -12.06 4.15 7.62
N ALA A 60 -11.74 4.91 6.59
CA ALA A 60 -12.69 5.60 5.72
C ALA A 60 -12.43 5.22 4.25
N PRO A 61 -12.72 3.97 3.85
CA PRO A 61 -12.31 3.45 2.56
C PRO A 61 -13.08 4.13 1.42
N GLN A 62 -12.40 4.47 0.33
CA GLN A 62 -13.07 4.97 -0.90
C GLN A 62 -13.56 3.83 -1.78
N LYS A 63 -13.05 2.62 -1.56
CA LYS A 63 -13.45 1.37 -2.22
C LYS A 63 -13.48 0.23 -1.21
N ASP A 64 -14.32 -0.77 -1.45
CA ASP A 64 -14.43 -1.90 -0.53
C ASP A 64 -13.09 -2.59 -0.29
N MET A 65 -12.88 -3.04 0.95
CA MET A 65 -11.66 -3.70 1.42
C MET A 65 -10.36 -2.94 1.05
N GLU A 66 -10.34 -1.63 1.27
CA GLU A 66 -9.17 -0.82 0.98
C GLU A 66 -8.06 -1.03 2.03
N VAL A 67 -6.87 -1.39 1.54
CA VAL A 67 -5.65 -1.53 2.34
C VAL A 67 -4.63 -0.50 1.87
N VAL A 68 -4.02 0.20 2.82
CA VAL A 68 -2.91 1.11 2.59
C VAL A 68 -1.66 0.57 3.27
N LEU A 69 -0.58 0.41 2.52
CA LEU A 69 0.73 0.04 3.05
C LEU A 69 1.68 1.20 2.91
N LEU A 70 2.40 1.53 3.98
CA LEU A 70 3.42 2.58 4.01
C LEU A 70 4.77 1.93 4.27
N GLY A 71 5.73 2.11 3.38
CA GLY A 71 7.07 1.55 3.51
C GLY A 71 8.15 2.52 3.06
N SER A 72 9.40 2.11 3.20
CA SER A 72 10.57 2.90 2.80
C SER A 72 10.98 2.69 1.33
N SER A 73 10.81 1.49 0.80
CA SER A 73 11.38 1.10 -0.50
C SER A 73 10.63 -0.06 -1.15
N LEU A 74 10.61 -0.07 -2.50
CA LEU A 74 10.11 -1.20 -3.29
C LEU A 74 10.97 -2.47 -3.16
N LYS A 75 12.21 -2.33 -2.68
CA LYS A 75 13.13 -3.45 -2.45
C LYS A 75 13.04 -4.01 -1.03
N SER A 76 12.23 -3.40 -0.17
CA SER A 76 12.04 -3.85 1.20
C SER A 76 11.38 -5.24 1.21
N PRO A 77 12.04 -6.29 1.71
CA PRO A 77 11.44 -7.61 1.79
C PRO A 77 10.21 -7.61 2.71
N VAL A 78 10.24 -6.84 3.79
CA VAL A 78 9.10 -6.66 4.70
C VAL A 78 7.92 -6.01 3.97
N PHE A 79 8.14 -4.95 3.17
CA PHE A 79 7.08 -4.33 2.39
C PHE A 79 6.48 -5.29 1.35
N VAL A 80 7.32 -6.05 0.64
CA VAL A 80 6.87 -7.02 -0.37
C VAL A 80 6.01 -8.10 0.27
N ALA A 81 6.42 -8.64 1.41
CA ALA A 81 5.66 -9.64 2.14
C ALA A 81 4.38 -9.08 2.75
N ALA A 82 4.41 -7.85 3.28
CA ALA A 82 3.23 -7.16 3.78
C ALA A 82 2.17 -6.99 2.67
N LEU A 83 2.61 -6.59 1.48
CA LEU A 83 1.77 -6.49 0.29
C LEU A 83 1.23 -7.87 -0.11
N HIS A 84 2.09 -8.89 -0.13
CA HIS A 84 1.69 -10.26 -0.42
C HIS A 84 0.63 -10.77 0.56
N ALA A 85 0.84 -10.62 1.87
CA ALA A 85 -0.12 -11.01 2.91
C ALA A 85 -1.46 -10.29 2.74
N SER A 86 -1.43 -8.98 2.44
CA SER A 86 -2.63 -8.19 2.16
C SER A 86 -3.41 -8.72 0.95
N LEU A 87 -2.70 -9.10 -0.12
CA LEU A 87 -3.32 -9.69 -1.31
C LEU A 87 -3.89 -11.08 -1.03
N ARG A 88 -3.17 -11.94 -0.30
CA ARG A 88 -3.69 -13.27 0.09
C ARG A 88 -4.88 -13.16 1.04
N ALA A 89 -4.90 -12.18 1.94
CA ALA A 89 -6.04 -11.94 2.82
C ALA A 89 -7.31 -11.59 2.03
N LEU A 90 -7.17 -10.76 0.99
CA LEU A 90 -8.27 -10.44 0.07
C LEU A 90 -8.71 -11.69 -0.71
N VAL A 91 -7.76 -12.39 -1.33
CA VAL A 91 -8.07 -13.52 -2.24
C VAL A 91 -8.57 -14.74 -1.48
N ASP A 92 -7.81 -15.23 -0.51
CA ASP A 92 -8.12 -16.48 0.21
C ASP A 92 -9.07 -16.24 1.38
N GLY A 93 -8.87 -15.14 2.11
CA GLY A 93 -9.60 -14.84 3.34
C GLY A 93 -10.99 -14.24 3.09
N LEU A 94 -11.16 -13.50 1.99
CA LEU A 94 -12.38 -12.76 1.67
C LEU A 94 -12.98 -13.12 0.30
N GLY A 95 -12.32 -13.97 -0.47
CA GLY A 95 -12.82 -14.47 -1.76
C GLY A 95 -12.84 -13.40 -2.86
N VAL A 96 -11.96 -12.40 -2.79
CA VAL A 96 -11.79 -11.38 -3.83
C VAL A 96 -11.17 -12.03 -5.06
N GLN A 97 -11.74 -11.79 -6.23
CA GLN A 97 -11.24 -12.33 -7.50
C GLN A 97 -10.47 -11.30 -8.31
N THR A 98 -10.85 -10.03 -8.18
CA THR A 98 -10.22 -8.91 -8.87
C THR A 98 -9.90 -7.80 -7.88
N PHE A 99 -8.73 -7.19 -8.04
CA PHE A 99 -8.26 -6.10 -7.19
C PHE A 99 -7.42 -5.14 -8.03
N ASN A 100 -7.31 -3.90 -7.57
CA ASN A 100 -6.35 -2.94 -8.10
C ASN A 100 -5.28 -2.68 -7.04
N CYS A 101 -4.03 -2.58 -7.46
CA CYS A 101 -2.93 -2.16 -6.62
C CYS A 101 -2.20 -1.00 -7.32
N GLY A 102 -2.11 0.14 -6.64
CA GLY A 102 -1.34 1.29 -7.10
C GLY A 102 -0.24 1.64 -6.11
N ILE A 103 0.93 2.03 -6.60
CA ILE A 103 2.04 2.48 -5.77
C ILE A 103 2.31 3.95 -6.05
N LEU A 104 2.32 4.75 -4.98
CA LEU A 104 2.48 6.20 -4.95
C LEU A 104 3.73 6.56 -4.15
N ASN A 105 4.16 7.82 -4.29
CA ASN A 105 5.40 8.35 -3.71
C ASN A 105 6.65 7.54 -4.11
N VAL A 106 6.61 6.89 -5.28
CA VAL A 106 7.79 6.22 -5.83
C VAL A 106 8.85 7.29 -6.13
N PRO A 107 10.08 7.18 -5.58
CA PRO A 107 11.15 8.13 -5.86
C PRO A 107 11.65 7.89 -7.29
N LEU A 108 10.99 8.53 -8.26
CA LEU A 108 11.40 8.49 -9.65
C LEU A 108 12.55 9.48 -9.85
N LYS A 109 13.69 8.99 -10.31
CA LYS A 109 14.70 9.87 -10.92
C LYS A 109 14.04 10.51 -12.13
N GLN A 110 13.95 11.84 -12.17
CA GLN A 110 13.53 12.53 -13.40
C GLN A 110 14.46 12.08 -14.53
N GLN A 111 13.93 11.32 -15.48
CA GLN A 111 14.67 11.06 -16.70
C GLN A 111 14.74 12.40 -17.43
N GLN A 112 15.96 12.92 -17.58
CA GLN A 112 16.24 14.00 -18.52
C GLN A 112 15.66 13.57 -19.87
N PRO A 113 14.90 14.43 -20.57
CA PRO A 113 14.32 14.06 -21.86
C PRO A 113 15.46 13.60 -22.76
N ALA A 114 15.45 12.31 -23.13
CA ALA A 114 16.43 11.76 -24.05
C ALA A 114 16.31 12.54 -25.35
N ALA A 115 17.34 13.31 -25.68
CA ALA A 115 17.49 13.87 -27.00
C ALA A 115 17.68 12.69 -27.97
N GLY A 116 16.64 12.41 -28.78
CA GLY A 116 16.67 11.36 -29.80
C GLY A 116 15.73 10.20 -29.48
N VAL A 117 14.64 10.12 -30.24
CA VAL A 117 13.76 8.94 -30.28
C VAL A 117 14.48 7.87 -31.11
N GLU A 118 15.26 7.00 -30.47
CA GLU A 118 15.61 5.73 -31.10
C GLU A 118 14.47 4.73 -30.87
N ARG A 119 13.95 4.18 -31.98
CA ARG A 119 12.87 3.20 -32.01
C ARG A 119 13.30 1.96 -31.23
N PHE A 120 12.42 1.46 -30.35
CA PHE A 120 12.58 0.16 -29.72
C PHE A 120 12.69 -0.95 -30.78
N PRO A 121 13.71 -1.84 -30.73
CA PRO A 121 13.69 -3.05 -31.53
C PRO A 121 12.56 -3.96 -31.06
N ALA A 122 11.95 -4.67 -32.02
CA ALA A 122 10.82 -5.55 -31.79
C ALA A 122 11.14 -6.64 -30.76
N ALA A 123 10.13 -6.95 -29.93
CA ALA A 123 10.19 -7.99 -28.92
C ALA A 123 10.39 -9.37 -29.56
N ASN A 124 11.63 -9.82 -29.57
CA ASN A 124 12.02 -11.23 -29.47
C ASN A 124 13.49 -11.24 -29.08
N GLU A 125 13.85 -12.15 -28.17
CA GLU A 125 15.19 -12.34 -27.59
C GLU A 125 15.48 -11.56 -26.29
N LEU A 126 14.85 -11.99 -25.19
CA LEU A 126 15.53 -11.97 -23.89
C LEU A 126 15.34 -13.35 -23.22
N PRO A 127 16.42 -14.00 -22.76
CA PRO A 127 16.33 -15.30 -22.08
C PRO A 127 15.59 -15.17 -20.74
N LEU A 128 14.66 -16.10 -20.49
CA LEU A 128 14.23 -16.44 -19.14
C LEU A 128 15.45 -16.99 -18.40
N GLU A 129 15.92 -16.29 -17.36
CA GLU A 129 16.23 -16.86 -16.04
C GLU A 129 16.89 -15.82 -15.13
N THR A 130 16.23 -15.53 -14.02
CA THR A 130 16.87 -15.43 -12.70
C THR A 130 15.76 -15.60 -11.67
N ARG A 131 15.61 -16.84 -11.19
CA ARG A 131 14.83 -17.15 -9.99
C ARG A 131 15.57 -16.54 -8.81
N LEU A 132 14.91 -15.62 -8.11
CA LEU A 132 15.34 -15.17 -6.79
C LEU A 132 14.87 -16.20 -5.77
N ASP A 133 15.70 -17.21 -5.50
CA ASP A 133 15.62 -18.02 -4.28
C ASP A 133 16.24 -17.21 -3.13
N ASP A 134 15.43 -16.35 -2.50
CA ASP A 134 15.82 -15.54 -1.33
C ASP A 134 14.84 -15.76 -0.15
N SER A 135 14.27 -16.96 -0.08
CA SER A 135 13.36 -17.38 1.01
C SER A 135 14.03 -17.35 2.39
N GLN A 136 15.36 -17.42 2.46
CA GLN A 136 16.10 -17.44 3.73
C GLN A 136 16.29 -16.05 4.37
N GLY A 137 16.32 -14.97 3.56
CA GLY A 137 16.38 -13.60 4.08
C GLY A 137 15.05 -13.12 4.65
N LEU A 138 13.95 -13.65 4.11
CA LEU A 138 12.60 -13.36 4.57
C LEU A 138 12.38 -13.89 6.00
N VAL A 139 12.77 -15.11 6.34
CA VAL A 139 12.47 -15.71 7.66
C VAL A 139 13.13 -14.95 8.83
N MET A 140 14.33 -14.40 8.63
CA MET A 140 15.09 -13.75 9.71
C MET A 140 14.55 -12.35 10.09
N ALA A 141 14.06 -11.56 9.13
CA ALA A 141 13.46 -10.24 9.41
C ALA A 141 12.09 -10.31 10.11
N PHE A 142 11.48 -11.49 10.12
CA PHE A 142 10.11 -11.76 10.56
C PHE A 142 10.05 -12.28 11.99
N SER A 143 11.11 -12.95 12.46
CA SER A 143 11.19 -13.55 13.81
C SER A 143 11.10 -12.56 14.99
N GLU A 144 11.16 -11.24 14.73
CA GLU A 144 11.17 -10.22 15.78
C GLU A 144 10.05 -9.16 15.65
N GLY A 145 8.80 -9.60 15.83
CA GLY A 145 7.76 -8.82 16.50
C GLY A 145 6.57 -8.41 15.66
N MET A 146 5.42 -9.05 15.89
CA MET A 146 4.14 -8.33 15.91
C MET A 146 4.29 -7.24 16.97
N GLY A 147 4.47 -5.99 16.53
CA GLY A 147 4.45 -4.86 17.45
C GLY A 147 3.09 -4.77 18.12
N THR A 148 3.09 -4.60 19.45
CA THR A 148 1.90 -4.17 20.19
C THR A 148 1.42 -2.80 19.66
N ASP A 149 0.19 -2.37 19.95
CA ASP A 149 -0.30 -1.04 19.54
C ASP A 149 0.66 0.10 19.94
N GLU A 150 1.42 -0.06 21.04
CA GLU A 150 2.48 0.87 21.44
C GLU A 150 3.70 0.84 20.50
N ASP A 151 4.08 -0.30 19.92
CA ASP A 151 5.23 -0.44 19.01
C ASP A 151 4.95 0.14 17.61
N VAL A 152 3.67 0.20 17.24
CA VAL A 152 3.22 0.89 16.01
C VAL A 152 3.50 2.38 16.14
N LEU A 153 3.17 2.97 17.29
CA LEU A 153 3.24 4.42 17.53
C LEU A 153 4.61 4.93 17.96
N ARG A 154 5.35 4.18 18.79
CA ARG A 154 6.67 4.62 19.33
C ARG A 154 7.75 4.84 18.29
N LEU A 155 7.56 4.31 17.09
CA LEU A 155 8.58 4.25 16.04
C LEU A 155 8.10 4.91 14.74
N LEU A 156 7.00 5.66 14.80
CA LEU A 156 6.55 6.48 13.69
C LEU A 156 7.54 7.64 13.48
N PRO A 157 8.02 7.85 12.24
CA PRO A 157 8.82 9.02 11.94
C PRO A 157 8.01 10.29 12.20
N SER A 158 8.49 11.10 13.13
CA SER A 158 7.93 12.41 13.43
C SER A 158 8.54 13.46 12.50
N GLY A 159 7.70 14.24 11.82
CA GLY A 159 8.15 15.38 11.02
C GLY A 159 7.29 15.61 9.78
N MET A 160 7.14 16.89 9.42
CA MET A 160 6.32 17.34 8.29
C MET A 160 6.80 16.77 6.94
N GLU A 161 8.10 16.49 6.81
CA GLU A 161 8.73 15.97 5.59
C GLU A 161 8.57 14.46 5.41
N TRP A 162 8.04 13.74 6.41
CA TRP A 162 7.94 12.28 6.30
C TRP A 162 6.93 11.89 5.22
N ARG A 163 7.45 11.32 4.13
CA ARG A 163 6.70 10.91 2.95
C ARG A 163 7.09 9.47 2.55
N PRO A 164 6.41 8.45 3.08
CA PRO A 164 6.70 7.06 2.76
C PRO A 164 6.25 6.69 1.35
N LEU A 165 6.85 5.63 0.81
CA LEU A 165 6.29 4.87 -0.31
C LEU A 165 4.92 4.35 0.13
N MET A 166 3.91 4.50 -0.71
CA MET A 166 2.54 4.08 -0.39
C MET A 166 2.04 3.09 -1.43
N ALA A 167 1.74 1.85 -1.04
CA ALA A 167 0.88 0.99 -1.84
C ALA A 167 -0.57 1.12 -1.36
N ARG A 168 -1.49 1.15 -2.32
CA ARG A 168 -2.92 1.20 -2.07
C ARG A 168 -3.58 0.08 -2.84
N VAL A 169 -4.19 -0.85 -2.12
CA VAL A 169 -4.88 -2.02 -2.66
C VAL A 169 -6.36 -1.85 -2.41
N VAL A 170 -7.18 -2.10 -3.41
CA VAL A 170 -8.64 -2.04 -3.30
C VAL A 170 -9.27 -3.25 -3.96
N SER A 171 -10.32 -3.78 -3.35
CA SER A 171 -11.11 -4.85 -3.93
C SER A 171 -11.93 -4.33 -5.13
N ARG A 172 -12.02 -5.16 -6.17
CA ARG A 172 -12.99 -5.05 -7.26
C ARG A 172 -14.00 -6.21 -7.21
N GLY A 173 -14.03 -6.89 -6.06
CA GLY A 173 -15.01 -7.88 -5.66
C GLY A 173 -14.96 -9.19 -6.46
N LYS A 174 -16.15 -9.78 -6.62
CA LYS A 174 -16.35 -11.05 -7.31
C LYS A 174 -16.85 -10.77 -8.72
N THR A 175 -16.32 -11.47 -9.71
CA THR A 175 -16.76 -11.33 -11.12
C THR A 175 -18.24 -11.67 -11.32
N THR A 176 -18.83 -12.40 -10.38
CA THR A 176 -20.24 -12.81 -10.38
C THR A 176 -21.15 -11.90 -9.57
N SER A 177 -20.62 -10.88 -8.88
CA SER A 177 -21.40 -9.98 -8.03
C SER A 177 -21.61 -8.61 -8.71
N PRO A 178 -22.84 -8.25 -9.09
CA PRO A 178 -23.15 -6.94 -9.67
C PRO A 178 -22.83 -5.77 -8.72
N ALA A 179 -22.85 -6.01 -7.41
CA ALA A 179 -22.53 -5.00 -6.40
C ALA A 179 -21.04 -4.60 -6.40
N SER A 180 -20.18 -5.34 -7.11
CA SER A 180 -18.74 -5.08 -7.20
C SER A 180 -18.36 -4.16 -8.37
N ASP A 181 -19.34 -3.73 -9.17
CA ASP A 181 -19.10 -2.88 -10.33
C ASP A 181 -18.84 -1.41 -9.96
N PHE A 182 -18.27 -0.65 -10.89
CA PHE A 182 -18.09 0.80 -10.76
C PHE A 182 -19.28 1.52 -11.39
N GLY A 183 -20.18 2.04 -10.56
CA GLY A 183 -21.48 2.55 -10.97
C GLY A 183 -21.65 4.06 -10.82
N CYS A 184 -22.89 4.50 -11.05
CA CYS A 184 -23.27 5.92 -11.03
C CYS A 184 -23.03 6.58 -9.67
N LEU A 185 -23.19 5.85 -8.55
CA LEU A 185 -22.93 6.41 -7.22
C LEU A 185 -21.45 6.75 -7.03
N GLU A 186 -20.52 5.98 -7.58
CA GLU A 186 -19.11 6.37 -7.55
C GLU A 186 -18.78 7.52 -8.50
N VAL A 187 -19.39 7.53 -9.68
CA VAL A 187 -19.12 8.55 -10.71
C VAL A 187 -19.67 9.91 -10.32
N ILE A 188 -20.93 9.96 -9.88
CA ILE A 188 -21.68 11.19 -9.64
C ILE A 188 -21.76 11.50 -8.14
N GLY A 189 -21.98 10.48 -7.32
CA GLY A 189 -22.08 10.64 -5.87
C GLY A 189 -20.73 10.67 -5.14
N HIS A 190 -19.63 10.35 -5.84
CA HIS A 190 -18.29 10.20 -5.26
C HIS A 190 -18.24 9.26 -4.04
N ALA A 191 -19.21 8.35 -3.92
CA ALA A 191 -19.36 7.44 -2.80
C ALA A 191 -19.30 6.01 -3.33
N SER A 192 -18.45 5.19 -2.73
CA SER A 192 -18.49 3.74 -2.93
C SER A 192 -19.15 3.08 -1.74
N ILE A 193 -19.94 2.06 -2.01
CA ILE A 193 -20.61 1.28 -0.97
C ILE A 193 -19.64 0.17 -0.56
N GLY A 194 -18.92 0.40 0.54
CA GLY A 194 -18.18 -0.66 1.21
C GLY A 194 -19.15 -1.59 1.93
N HIS A 195 -19.04 -2.89 1.68
CA HIS A 195 -19.85 -3.91 2.36
C HIS A 195 -19.05 -4.59 3.48
N THR A 196 -17.72 -4.57 3.39
CA THR A 196 -16.85 -5.34 4.27
C THR A 196 -16.35 -4.50 5.42
N ASP A 197 -16.48 -5.03 6.63
CA ASP A 197 -15.95 -4.43 7.84
C ASP A 197 -14.41 -4.38 7.80
N PRO A 198 -13.75 -3.22 7.94
CA PRO A 198 -12.29 -3.12 7.97
C PRO A 198 -11.65 -3.92 9.12
N PHE A 199 -12.37 -4.19 10.22
CA PHE A 199 -11.89 -5.04 11.31
C PHE A 199 -11.79 -6.50 10.90
N LEU A 200 -12.72 -6.97 10.05
CA LEU A 200 -12.61 -8.30 9.47
C LEU A 200 -11.43 -8.39 8.50
N LEU A 201 -11.19 -7.33 7.72
CA LEU A 201 -10.06 -7.26 6.80
C LEU A 201 -8.73 -7.32 7.54
N ILE A 202 -8.53 -6.52 8.58
CA ILE A 202 -7.27 -6.54 9.33
C ILE A 202 -7.04 -7.89 10.01
N GLN A 203 -8.10 -8.54 10.49
CA GLN A 203 -8.02 -9.89 11.03
C GLN A 203 -7.54 -10.91 9.98
N ARG A 204 -8.07 -10.85 8.75
CA ARG A 204 -7.61 -11.74 7.67
C ARG A 204 -6.17 -11.48 7.27
N ILE A 205 -5.71 -10.24 7.40
CA ILE A 205 -4.30 -9.89 7.19
C ILE A 205 -3.44 -10.51 8.30
N ASP A 206 -3.87 -10.42 9.57
CA ASP A 206 -3.17 -11.04 10.70
C ASP A 206 -3.03 -12.56 10.50
N ASP A 207 -4.10 -13.24 10.04
CA ASP A 207 -4.07 -14.67 9.72
C ASP A 207 -2.98 -15.00 8.66
N GLN A 208 -2.84 -14.18 7.62
CA GLN A 208 -1.82 -14.38 6.57
C GLN A 208 -0.42 -14.04 7.04
N LEU A 209 -0.27 -13.01 7.89
CA LEU A 209 1.02 -12.66 8.47
C LEU A 209 1.54 -13.78 9.39
N ALA A 210 0.65 -14.39 10.18
CA ALA A 210 1.00 -15.54 11.01
C ALA A 210 1.54 -16.72 10.19
N LEU A 211 0.97 -16.97 9.00
CA LEU A 211 1.46 -18.03 8.10
C LEU A 211 2.83 -17.74 7.50
N LEU A 212 3.21 -16.48 7.30
CA LEU A 212 4.54 -16.10 6.83
C LEU A 212 5.61 -16.19 7.92
N LEU A 213 5.19 -16.27 9.18
CA LEU A 213 6.06 -16.36 10.37
C LEU A 213 6.32 -17.81 10.83
N MET A 214 5.62 -18.79 10.25
CA MET A 214 5.75 -20.23 10.53
C MET A 214 6.70 -20.89 9.53
#